data_AF-A0A0Q4BAD8-F1
#
_entry.id   AF-A0A0Q4BAD8-F1
#
_cell.length_a   1.000
_cell.length_b   1.000
_cell.length_c   1.000
_cell.angle_alpha   90.00
_cell.angle_beta   90.00
_cell.angle_gamma   90.00
#
_symmetry.space_group_name_H-M   'P 1'
#
loop_
_entity.id
_entity.type
_entity.pdbx_description
1 polymer ?
#
loop_
_entity_poly.entity_id
_entity_poly.type
_entity_poly.pdbx_seq_one_letter_code
_entity_poly.pdbx_strand_id
1 'polypeptide(L)'
;MWIGDATHQENRGEIEIGLVNWACAVGSSNVLKHLLEDLGYTVKLTPVTAGAMYTGLANGDIDLITTAWVPLTHKQYMEKYA
;
A
#
# COMPACT_ATOMS: atom_id res chain seq x y z
N MET A 1 -18.69 -6.47 6.13
CA MET A 1 -17.60 -5.60 6.63
C MET A 1 -16.31 -6.05 5.94
N TRP A 2 -15.39 -5.15 5.55
CA TRP A 2 -14.21 -5.51 4.72
C TRP A 2 -13.25 -6.51 5.39
N ILE A 3 -13.31 -6.58 6.71
CA ILE A 3 -12.48 -7.44 7.56
C ILE A 3 -13.05 -8.85 7.79
N GLY A 4 -14.26 -9.15 7.33
CA GLY A 4 -14.85 -10.50 7.48
C GLY A 4 -14.76 -11.02 8.92
N ASP A 5 -14.14 -12.19 9.08
CA ASP A 5 -13.89 -12.85 10.37
C ASP A 5 -12.50 -12.53 10.97
N ALA A 6 -11.77 -11.56 10.40
CA ALA A 6 -10.45 -11.18 10.89
C ALA A 6 -10.57 -10.54 12.27
N THR A 7 -9.92 -11.16 13.26
CA THR A 7 -9.87 -10.65 14.63
C THR A 7 -8.63 -9.80 14.85
N HIS A 8 -8.74 -8.86 15.79
CA HIS A 8 -7.58 -8.14 16.30
C HIS A 8 -6.60 -9.11 16.98
N GLN A 9 -5.32 -8.97 16.69
CA GLN A 9 -4.24 -9.69 17.37
C GLN A 9 -3.14 -8.69 17.72
N GLU A 10 -2.61 -8.75 18.94
CA GLU A 10 -1.51 -7.87 19.32
C GLU A 10 -0.23 -8.23 18.56
N ASN A 11 0.50 -7.19 18.14
CA ASN A 11 1.85 -7.29 17.55
C ASN A 11 1.94 -8.13 16.27
N ARG A 12 1.12 -7.85 15.26
CA ARG A 12 1.14 -8.56 13.96
C ARG A 12 2.30 -8.15 13.04
N GLY A 13 3.12 -7.18 13.44
CA GLY A 13 4.26 -6.67 12.68
C GLY A 13 4.01 -5.29 12.06
N GLU A 14 4.95 -4.86 11.23
CA GLU A 14 4.91 -3.60 10.50
C GLU A 14 4.52 -3.83 9.03
N ILE A 15 3.78 -2.89 8.46
CA ILE A 15 3.42 -2.86 7.04
C ILE A 15 3.79 -1.48 6.47
N GLU A 16 4.58 -1.48 5.41
CA GLU A 16 4.93 -0.28 4.66
C GLU A 16 4.00 -0.12 3.44
N ILE A 17 3.23 0.96 3.42
CA ILE A 17 2.37 1.32 2.28
C ILE A 17 3.00 2.48 1.51
N GLY A 18 3.39 2.21 0.27
CA GLY A 18 3.86 3.22 -0.66
C GLY A 18 2.69 3.96 -1.30
N LEU A 19 2.77 5.30 -1.35
CA LEU A 19 1.80 6.11 -2.08
C LEU A 19 2.46 7.24 -2.86
N VAL A 20 1.86 7.58 -4.00
CA VAL A 20 2.14 8.86 -4.66
C VAL A 20 1.27 9.92 -4.00
N ASN A 21 1.77 11.15 -3.81
CA ASN A 21 1.06 12.21 -3.07
C ASN A 21 -0.12 12.83 -3.86
N TRP A 22 -1.04 12.00 -4.34
CA TRP A 22 -2.31 12.36 -4.97
C TRP A 22 -3.43 12.25 -3.95
N ALA A 23 -4.41 13.15 -3.99
CA ALA A 23 -5.50 13.18 -3.00
C ALA A 23 -6.25 11.84 -2.88
N CYS A 24 -6.46 11.16 -4.02
CA CYS A 24 -7.07 9.83 -4.03
C CYS A 24 -6.21 8.76 -3.35
N ALA A 25 -4.89 8.80 -3.56
CA ALA A 25 -3.94 7.86 -2.97
C ALA A 25 -3.82 8.05 -1.45
N VAL A 26 -3.78 9.31 -1.01
CA VAL A 26 -3.80 9.66 0.41
C VAL A 26 -5.09 9.16 1.06
N GLY A 27 -6.24 9.37 0.41
CA GLY A 27 -7.53 8.88 0.90
C GLY A 27 -7.57 7.35 1.05
N SER A 28 -7.25 6.62 -0.02
CA SER A 28 -7.28 5.15 -0.01
C SER A 28 -6.29 4.54 0.97
N SER A 29 -5.06 5.07 1.04
CA SER A 29 -4.02 4.56 1.94
C SER A 29 -4.34 4.82 3.41
N ASN A 30 -4.99 5.94 3.76
CA ASN A 30 -5.40 6.19 5.15
C ASN A 30 -6.55 5.27 5.60
N VAL A 31 -7.52 4.99 4.72
CA VAL A 31 -8.59 4.03 5.04
C VAL A 31 -8.00 2.63 5.27
N LEU A 32 -7.09 2.19 4.39
CA LEU A 32 -6.43 0.90 4.54
C LEU A 32 -5.55 0.84 5.79
N LYS A 33 -4.83 1.93 6.09
CA LYS A 33 -4.05 2.07 7.31
C LYS A 33 -4.92 1.82 8.55
N HIS A 34 -6.05 2.52 8.68
CA HIS A 34 -6.94 2.34 9.83
C HIS A 34 -7.44 0.90 9.96
N LEU A 35 -7.80 0.27 8.85
CA LEU A 35 -8.25 -1.13 8.85
C LEU A 35 -7.15 -2.10 9.35
N LEU A 36 -5.90 -1.88 8.93
CA LEU A 36 -4.77 -2.72 9.32
C LEU A 36 -4.33 -2.46 10.77
N GLU A 37 -4.39 -1.20 11.22
CA GLU A 37 -4.16 -0.84 12.63
C GLU A 37 -5.21 -1.47 13.56
N ASP A 38 -6.49 -1.48 13.15
CA ASP A 38 -7.56 -2.16 13.89
C ASP A 38 -7.31 -3.67 14.01
N LEU A 39 -6.59 -4.27 13.06
CA LEU A 39 -6.18 -5.67 13.11
C LEU A 39 -4.93 -5.92 13.97
N GLY A 40 -4.21 -4.87 14.38
CA GLY A 40 -3.02 -4.93 15.23
C GLY A 40 -1.67 -4.86 14.49
N TYR A 41 -1.66 -4.34 13.26
CA TYR A 41 -0.43 -3.99 12.54
C TYR A 41 0.03 -2.57 12.87
N THR A 42 1.34 -2.34 12.82
CA THR A 42 1.91 -0.98 12.76
C THR A 42 2.04 -0.58 11.29
N VAL A 43 1.34 0.48 10.86
CA VAL A 43 1.31 0.85 9.44
C VAL A 43 2.04 2.16 9.20
N LYS A 44 3.02 2.11 8.30
CA LYS A 44 3.77 3.29 7.85
C LYS A 44 3.38 3.66 6.43
N LEU A 45 3.03 4.94 6.24
CA LEU A 45 2.70 5.50 4.94
C LEU A 45 3.91 6.27 4.42
N THR A 46 4.43 5.85 3.26
CA THR A 46 5.64 6.43 2.68
C THR A 46 5.35 7.09 1.34
N PRO A 47 5.34 8.43 1.30
CA PRO A 47 5.16 9.18 0.06
C PRO A 47 6.39 9.03 -0.85
N VAL A 48 6.18 8.52 -2.07
CA VAL A 48 7.21 8.26 -3.07
C VAL A 48 6.74 8.68 -4.46
N THR A 49 7.68 8.82 -5.40
CA THR A 49 7.34 8.98 -6.82
C THR A 49 6.81 7.66 -7.38
N ALA A 50 6.00 7.69 -8.46
CA ALA A 50 5.45 6.47 -9.05
C ALA A 50 6.54 5.45 -9.45
N GLY A 51 7.66 5.92 -10.02
CA GLY A 51 8.77 5.02 -10.38
C GLY A 51 9.44 4.38 -9.16
N ALA A 52 9.67 5.16 -8.10
CA ALA A 52 10.24 4.65 -6.85
C ALA A 52 9.27 3.70 -6.12
N MET A 53 7.97 3.96 -6.19
CA MET A 53 6.92 3.12 -5.63
C MET A 53 6.96 1.71 -6.20
N TYR A 54 6.99 1.56 -7.53
CA TYR A 54 7.07 0.24 -8.18
C TYR A 54 8.42 -0.44 -7.96
N THR A 55 9.51 0.33 -7.90
CA THR A 55 10.84 -0.23 -7.60
C THR A 55 10.91 -0.75 -6.16
N GLY A 56 10.41 0.02 -5.19
CA GLY A 56 10.34 -0.40 -3.79
C GLY A 56 9.42 -1.61 -3.60
N LEU A 57 8.30 -1.66 -4.32
CA LEU A 57 7.42 -2.84 -4.32
C LEU A 57 8.12 -4.09 -4.89
N ALA A 58 8.89 -3.94 -5.97
CA ALA A 58 9.63 -5.05 -6.56
C ALA A 58 10.79 -5.55 -5.67
N ASN A 59 11.42 -4.64 -4.92
CA ASN A 59 12.53 -4.95 -4.02
C ASN A 59 12.09 -5.48 -2.66
N GLY A 60 10.81 -5.33 -2.30
CA GLY A 60 10.29 -5.65 -0.96
C GLY A 60 10.50 -4.55 0.08
N ASP A 61 10.87 -3.34 -0.34
CA ASP A 61 10.95 -2.17 0.55
C ASP A 61 9.56 -1.58 0.85
N ILE A 62 8.58 -1.84 -0.03
CA ILE A 62 7.17 -1.46 0.11
C ILE A 62 6.34 -2.74 0.02
N ASP A 63 5.47 -2.98 0.99
CA ASP A 63 4.63 -4.17 1.00
C ASP A 63 3.38 -4.01 0.14
N LEU A 64 2.79 -2.81 0.15
CA LEU A 64 1.49 -2.55 -0.47
C LEU A 64 1.43 -1.19 -1.15
N ILE A 65 0.63 -1.13 -2.22
CA ILE A 65 0.26 0.11 -2.90
C ILE A 65 -1.25 0.16 -3.10
N THR A 66 -1.87 1.33 -2.93
CA THR A 66 -3.33 1.49 -3.12
C THR A 66 -3.71 2.13 -4.46
N THR A 67 -2.71 2.61 -5.22
CA THR A 67 -2.94 3.36 -6.44
C THR A 67 -2.18 2.79 -7.63
N ALA A 68 -2.43 1.52 -7.94
CA ALA A 68 -2.03 0.93 -9.21
C ALA A 68 -3.07 1.25 -10.30
N TRP A 69 -2.74 2.13 -11.25
CA TRP A 69 -3.65 2.57 -12.31
C TRP A 69 -3.33 1.78 -13.59
N VAL A 70 -3.92 0.60 -13.71
CA VAL A 70 -3.73 -0.34 -14.83
C VAL A 70 -5.01 -0.46 -15.66
N PRO A 71 -4.94 -0.78 -16.98
CA PRO A 71 -3.76 -1.22 -17.73
C PRO A 71 -3.01 -0.11 -18.49
N LEU A 72 -3.40 1.16 -18.39
CA LEU A 72 -2.81 2.23 -19.21
C LEU A 72 -1.70 3.01 -18.46
N THR A 73 -2.04 3.67 -17.36
CA THR A 73 -1.16 4.65 -16.70
C THR A 73 0.13 4.04 -16.16
N HIS A 74 0.04 2.86 -15.55
CA HIS A 74 1.18 2.17 -14.94
C HIS A 74 1.62 0.92 -15.73
N LYS A 75 1.19 0.78 -16.99
CA LYS A 75 1.51 -0.38 -17.84
C LYS A 75 3.00 -0.70 -17.86
N GLN A 76 3.81 0.31 -18.16
CA GLN A 76 5.26 0.22 -18.27
C GLN A 76 5.95 -0.24 -16.98
N TYR A 77 5.38 0.10 -15.82
CA TYR A 77 5.92 -0.34 -14.53
C TYR A 77 5.54 -1.80 -14.27
N MET A 78 4.31 -2.20 -14.58
CA MET A 78 3.88 -3.59 -14.48
C MET A 78 4.70 -4.50 -15.41
N GLU A 79 4.87 -4.13 -16.68
CA GLU A 79 5.66 -4.94 -17.63
C GLU A 79 7.14 -5.09 -17.23
N LYS A 80 7.67 -4.15 -16.43
CA LYS A 80 9.08 -4.15 -16.01
C LYS A 80 9.31 -4.88 -14.69
N TYR A 81 8.35 -4.86 -13.78
CA TYR A 81 8.53 -5.24 -12.38
C TYR A 81 7.55 -6.32 -11.87
N ALA A 82 6.48 -6.62 -12.61
CA ALA A 82 5.54 -7.70 -12.28
C ALA A 82 5.85 -8.96 -13.10
#